data_AF-A0A6N7IV43-F1
#
_entry.id   AF-A0A6N7IV43-F1
#
_cell.length_a   1.000
_cell.length_b   1.000
_cell.length_c   1.000
_cell.angle_alpha   90.00
_cell.angle_beta   90.00
_cell.angle_gamma   90.00
#
_symmetry.space_group_name_H-M   'P 1'
#
loop_
_entity.id
_entity.type
_entity.pdbx_description
1 polymer ?
#
loop_
_entity_poly.entity_id
_entity_poly.type
_entity_poly.pdbx_seq_one_letter_code
_entity_poly.pdbx_strand_id
1 'polypeptide(L)'
;PSPREQVISLPVYYVKSTGEETYLVREVHRLPATGEPAVAAVQELISGTPTTPGATPIFPQNTRVLGVTVKDGLATVNFSREVLDQTAVGSEGEALALQSVVNTLTEFPEIRAVSLQVEGQVDERTRDWWGHVGLYSQPFRRDLSRVYEPAIWVSHPIPGQVAAVPLLVRGSARVFEGNINARLLDGQGNVLARGTASASKSAPDRGDFELRLNFTPPGQGEGLLEVFSINPRNGSEENLVKVNVKWP
;
A
#
# COMPACT_ATOMS: atom_id res chain seq x y z
N PRO A 1 -2.85 33.92 -7.73
CA PRO A 1 -2.86 32.43 -7.66
C PRO A 1 -2.41 31.97 -6.27
N SER A 2 -3.31 31.40 -5.48
CA SER A 2 -2.94 30.73 -4.23
C SER A 2 -1.88 29.66 -4.54
N PRO A 3 -0.83 29.50 -3.71
CA PRO A 3 0.09 28.38 -3.87
C PRO A 3 -0.75 27.11 -3.89
N ARG A 4 -0.57 26.27 -4.91
CA ARG A 4 -1.15 24.92 -4.86
C ARG A 4 -0.57 24.28 -3.61
N GLU A 5 -1.43 23.99 -2.65
CA GLU A 5 -1.06 23.28 -1.43
C GLU A 5 -0.35 22.00 -1.87
N GLN A 6 0.92 21.85 -1.46
CA GLN A 6 1.68 20.67 -1.82
C GLN A 6 1.05 19.49 -1.10
N VAL A 7 0.75 18.42 -1.84
CA VAL A 7 0.17 17.20 -1.29
C VAL A 7 1.14 16.05 -1.47
N ILE A 8 1.18 15.16 -0.49
CA ILE A 8 1.88 13.88 -0.55
C ILE A 8 0.85 12.77 -0.78
N SER A 9 1.20 11.78 -1.60
CA SER A 9 0.37 10.58 -1.80
C SER A 9 0.97 9.44 -0.98
N LEU A 10 0.25 8.99 0.03
CA LEU A 10 0.71 7.99 0.98
C LEU A 10 -0.11 6.71 0.85
N PRO A 11 0.53 5.57 0.59
CA PRO A 11 -0.13 4.30 0.70
C PRO A 11 -0.36 3.92 2.16
N VAL A 12 -1.60 3.61 2.51
CA VAL A 12 -2.04 3.27 3.87
C VAL A 12 -2.82 1.96 3.84
N TYR A 13 -2.81 1.23 4.96
CA TYR A 13 -3.38 -0.11 5.04
C TYR A 13 -4.47 -0.20 6.10
N TYR A 14 -5.73 -0.30 5.68
CA TYR A 14 -6.88 -0.42 6.56
C TYR A 14 -7.37 -1.86 6.68
N VAL A 15 -8.09 -2.16 7.76
CA VAL A 15 -8.68 -3.48 7.96
C VAL A 15 -10.06 -3.53 7.33
N LYS A 16 -10.41 -4.66 6.71
CA LYS A 16 -11.74 -4.93 6.16
C LYS A 16 -12.16 -6.35 6.58
N SER A 17 -13.38 -6.47 7.10
CA SER A 17 -14.00 -7.75 7.45
C SER A 17 -15.22 -8.01 6.59
N THR A 18 -15.29 -9.19 5.98
CA THR A 18 -16.43 -9.64 5.16
C THR A 18 -17.31 -10.69 5.85
N GLY A 19 -17.10 -10.92 7.15
CA GLY A 19 -17.75 -11.97 7.93
C GLY A 19 -17.07 -13.34 7.82
N GLU A 20 -16.52 -13.67 6.66
CA GLU A 20 -15.73 -14.89 6.43
C GLU A 20 -14.22 -14.67 6.62
N GLU A 21 -13.73 -13.49 6.20
CA GLU A 21 -12.32 -13.14 6.24
C GLU A 21 -12.13 -11.73 6.78
N THR A 22 -10.99 -11.51 7.46
CA THR A 22 -10.51 -10.18 7.87
C THR A 22 -9.17 -9.92 7.22
N TYR A 23 -8.99 -8.86 6.45
CA TYR A 23 -7.73 -8.63 5.72
C TYR A 23 -7.41 -7.13 5.64
N LEU A 24 -6.23 -6.82 5.12
CA LEU A 24 -5.79 -5.46 4.84
C LEU A 24 -6.15 -5.04 3.41
N VAL A 25 -6.55 -3.78 3.29
CA VAL A 25 -6.79 -3.06 2.05
C VAL A 25 -5.76 -1.94 1.96
N ARG A 26 -5.02 -1.90 0.85
CA ARG A 26 -4.10 -0.81 0.54
C ARG A 26 -4.84 0.32 -0.18
N GLU A 27 -4.84 1.50 0.39
CA GLU A 27 -5.37 2.73 -0.22
C GLU A 27 -4.24 3.73 -0.45
N VAL A 28 -4.45 4.72 -1.31
CA VAL A 28 -3.50 5.83 -1.50
C VAL A 28 -4.20 7.13 -1.15
N HIS A 29 -3.84 7.70 0.00
CA HIS A 29 -4.44 8.93 0.51
C HIS A 29 -3.61 10.14 0.13
N ARG A 30 -4.26 11.27 -0.16
CA ARG A 30 -3.60 12.55 -0.44
C ARG A 30 -3.66 13.42 0.80
N LEU A 31 -2.52 13.64 1.44
CA LEU A 31 -2.41 14.46 2.64
C LEU A 31 -1.67 15.77 2.33
N PRO A 32 -1.90 16.84 3.10
CA PRO A 32 -1.05 18.03 3.05
C PRO A 32 0.42 17.65 3.28
N ALA A 33 1.33 18.27 2.53
CA ALA A 33 2.76 18.07 2.72
C ALA A 33 3.18 18.50 4.13
N THR A 34 4.08 17.72 4.73
CA THR A 34 4.58 17.92 6.09
C THR A 34 6.07 17.58 6.15
N GLY A 35 6.76 18.15 7.14
CA GLY A 35 8.14 17.76 7.46
C GLY A 35 8.26 16.37 8.09
N GLU A 36 7.14 15.78 8.53
CA GLU A 36 7.10 14.48 9.22
C GLU A 36 6.12 13.50 8.52
N PRO A 37 6.41 13.08 7.27
CA PRO A 37 5.46 12.27 6.50
C PRO A 37 5.20 10.89 7.11
N ALA A 38 6.18 10.30 7.81
CA ALA A 38 5.98 9.04 8.52
C ALA A 38 5.01 9.17 9.71
N VAL A 39 5.06 10.29 10.44
CA VAL A 39 4.10 10.60 11.51
C VAL A 39 2.70 10.78 10.92
N ALA A 40 2.58 11.54 9.83
CA ALA A 40 1.32 11.73 9.13
C ALA A 40 0.71 10.41 8.63
N ALA A 41 1.54 9.49 8.10
CA ALA A 41 1.07 8.18 7.65
C ALA A 41 0.47 7.34 8.79
N VAL A 42 1.09 7.33 9.97
CA VAL A 42 0.56 6.61 11.14
C VAL A 42 -0.69 7.30 11.68
N GLN A 43 -0.71 8.64 11.72
CA GLN A 43 -1.89 9.40 12.12
C GLN A 43 -3.09 9.12 11.20
N GLU A 44 -2.85 8.96 9.89
CA GLU A 44 -3.88 8.62 8.91
C GLU A 44 -4.51 7.24 9.16
N LEU A 45 -3.75 6.28 9.72
CA LEU A 45 -4.31 4.98 10.13
C LEU A 45 -5.25 5.07 11.35
N ILE A 46 -5.15 6.14 12.13
CA ILE A 46 -5.96 6.35 13.34
C ILE A 46 -7.20 7.16 13.02
N SER A 47 -7.04 8.30 12.32
CA SER A 47 -8.10 9.29 12.11
C SER A 47 -8.57 9.42 10.66
N GLY A 48 -7.91 8.76 9.71
CA GLY A 48 -8.29 8.78 8.31
C GLY A 48 -9.64 8.10 8.06
N THR A 49 -10.27 8.48 6.95
CA THR A 49 -11.51 7.84 6.49
C THR A 49 -11.18 6.94 5.29
N PRO A 50 -11.23 5.61 5.44
CA PRO A 50 -11.03 4.70 4.31
C PRO A 50 -12.08 4.94 3.23
N THR A 51 -11.65 4.85 1.97
CA THR A 51 -12.49 5.01 0.79
C THR A 51 -13.03 3.69 0.27
N THR A 52 -12.39 2.57 0.59
CA THR A 52 -12.86 1.24 0.22
C THR A 52 -14.08 0.86 1.07
N PRO A 53 -15.21 0.51 0.46
CA PRO A 53 -16.39 0.09 1.21
C PRO A 53 -16.10 -1.07 2.17
N GLY A 54 -16.45 -0.88 3.44
CA GLY A 54 -16.24 -1.86 4.51
C GLY A 54 -14.83 -1.85 5.13
N ALA A 55 -13.91 -1.03 4.64
CA ALA A 55 -12.62 -0.82 5.30
C ALA A 55 -12.78 0.16 6.47
N THR A 56 -12.04 -0.07 7.56
CA THR A 56 -12.11 0.72 8.79
C THR A 56 -10.70 0.92 9.39
N PRO A 57 -10.48 2.03 10.12
CA PRO A 57 -9.38 2.13 11.09
C PRO A 57 -9.50 1.03 12.15
N ILE A 58 -8.37 0.54 12.67
CA ILE A 58 -8.33 -0.49 13.73
C ILE A 58 -7.88 0.06 15.10
N PHE A 59 -7.26 1.25 15.11
CA PHE A 59 -6.77 1.88 16.33
C PHE A 59 -7.87 2.70 17.03
N PRO A 60 -7.83 2.81 18.38
CA PRO A 60 -8.69 3.73 19.12
C PRO A 60 -8.52 5.17 18.63
N GLN A 61 -9.62 5.88 18.36
CA GLN A 61 -9.59 7.23 17.75
C GLN A 61 -8.92 8.30 18.63
N ASN A 62 -8.85 8.08 19.94
CA ASN A 62 -8.16 8.93 20.90
C ASN A 62 -6.63 8.66 21.00
N THR A 63 -6.11 7.69 20.24
CA THR A 63 -4.67 7.41 20.16
C THR A 63 -3.92 8.61 19.58
N ARG A 64 -2.84 9.02 20.23
CA ARG A 64 -1.90 10.03 19.71
C ARG A 64 -0.62 9.37 19.23
N VAL A 65 -0.08 9.83 18.12
CA VAL A 65 1.28 9.51 17.68
C VAL A 65 2.23 10.51 18.34
N LEU A 66 3.02 10.06 19.32
CA LEU A 66 3.99 10.90 20.03
C LEU A 66 5.24 11.17 19.18
N GLY A 67 5.52 10.30 18.20
CA GLY A 67 6.57 10.51 17.20
C GLY A 67 6.93 9.25 16.44
N VAL A 68 7.62 9.43 15.32
CA VAL A 68 8.23 8.35 14.54
C VAL A 68 9.69 8.70 14.29
N THR A 69 10.61 7.85 14.73
CA THR A 69 12.05 8.02 14.45
C THR A 69 12.50 6.98 13.44
N VAL A 70 13.28 7.39 12.44
CA VAL A 70 13.81 6.47 11.42
C VAL A 70 15.33 6.48 11.51
N LYS A 71 15.92 5.31 11.76
CA LYS A 71 17.37 5.14 11.84
C LYS A 71 17.77 3.80 11.24
N ASP A 72 18.75 3.82 10.33
CA ASP A 72 19.31 2.61 9.68
C ASP A 72 18.25 1.68 9.05
N GLY A 73 17.14 2.27 8.60
CA GLY A 73 15.98 1.59 8.04
C GLY A 73 15.07 0.88 9.04
N LEU A 74 15.20 1.17 10.33
CA LEU A 74 14.22 0.85 11.36
C LEU A 74 13.41 2.11 11.71
N ALA A 75 12.09 2.03 11.59
CA ALA A 75 11.19 3.05 12.13
C ALA A 75 10.73 2.65 13.53
N THR A 76 10.88 3.53 14.52
CA THR A 76 10.32 3.34 15.86
C THR A 76 9.17 4.31 16.06
N VAL A 77 7.95 3.77 16.19
CA VAL A 77 6.71 4.51 16.42
C VAL A 77 6.43 4.56 17.91
N ASN A 78 6.24 5.76 18.44
CA ASN A 78 5.86 5.96 19.83
C ASN A 78 4.41 6.44 19.89
N PHE A 79 3.55 5.67 20.53
CA PHE A 79 2.14 6.00 20.74
C PHE A 79 1.88 6.49 22.17
N SER A 80 0.77 7.20 22.35
CA SER A 80 0.20 7.43 23.66
C SER A 80 -0.50 6.17 24.19
N ARG A 81 -0.74 6.13 25.50
CA ARG A 81 -1.28 4.96 26.19
C ARG A 81 -2.64 4.49 25.69
N GLU A 82 -3.45 5.40 25.16
CA GLU A 82 -4.78 5.14 24.62
C GLU A 82 -4.78 4.11 23.48
N VAL A 83 -3.64 3.84 22.83
CA VAL A 83 -3.52 2.76 21.82
C VAL A 83 -3.87 1.38 22.40
N LEU A 84 -3.73 1.21 23.72
CA LEU A 84 -4.00 -0.04 24.44
C LEU A 84 -5.48 -0.17 24.88
N ASP A 85 -6.31 0.85 24.66
CA ASP A 85 -7.73 0.82 25.06
C ASP A 85 -8.61 -0.04 24.13
N GLN A 86 -7.99 -0.65 23.10
CA GLN A 86 -8.65 -1.60 22.23
C GLN A 86 -8.89 -2.92 22.96
N THR A 87 -10.15 -3.31 23.11
CA THR A 87 -10.56 -4.47 23.93
C THR A 87 -11.35 -5.53 23.16
N ALA A 88 -11.72 -5.24 21.89
CA ALA A 88 -12.59 -6.10 21.10
C ALA A 88 -11.86 -6.73 19.89
N VAL A 89 -10.55 -6.92 19.99
CA VAL A 89 -9.72 -7.42 18.90
C VAL A 89 -9.11 -8.76 19.30
N GLY A 90 -9.51 -9.84 18.61
CA GLY A 90 -8.86 -11.14 18.75
C GLY A 90 -7.48 -11.17 18.09
N SER A 91 -6.77 -12.30 18.21
CA SER A 91 -5.41 -12.49 17.69
C SER A 91 -5.24 -12.10 16.22
N GLU A 92 -6.23 -12.39 15.38
CA GLU A 92 -6.22 -12.04 13.96
C GLU A 92 -6.22 -10.52 13.74
N GLY A 93 -7.10 -9.79 14.42
CA GLY A 93 -7.15 -8.33 14.28
C GLY A 93 -5.92 -7.66 14.89
N GLU A 94 -5.35 -8.22 15.96
CA GLU A 94 -4.10 -7.69 16.55
C GLU A 94 -2.94 -7.83 15.56
N ALA A 95 -2.78 -8.99 14.92
CA ALA A 95 -1.80 -9.19 13.88
C ALA A 95 -2.00 -8.22 12.69
N LEU A 96 -3.25 -7.96 12.30
CA LEU A 96 -3.57 -7.03 11.23
C LEU A 96 -3.32 -5.57 11.62
N ALA A 97 -3.52 -5.17 12.87
CA ALA A 97 -3.17 -3.84 13.34
C ALA A 97 -1.66 -3.60 13.31
N LEU A 98 -0.87 -4.58 13.76
CA LEU A 98 0.58 -4.53 13.63
C LEU A 98 0.98 -4.39 12.15
N GLN A 99 0.44 -5.26 11.29
CA GLN A 99 0.75 -5.22 9.86
C GLN A 99 0.20 -3.98 9.14
N SER A 100 -0.87 -3.35 9.62
CA SER A 100 -1.38 -2.08 9.10
C SER A 100 -0.32 -0.99 9.23
N VAL A 101 0.30 -0.84 10.41
CA VAL A 101 1.37 0.14 10.65
C VAL A 101 2.64 -0.25 9.90
N VAL A 102 3.04 -1.52 9.97
CA VAL A 102 4.27 -2.02 9.33
C VAL A 102 4.21 -1.87 7.82
N ASN A 103 3.12 -2.29 7.17
CA ASN A 103 2.96 -2.19 5.73
C ASN A 103 2.86 -0.74 5.26
N THR A 104 2.24 0.14 6.04
CA THR A 104 2.18 1.59 5.75
C THR A 104 3.57 2.23 5.83
N LEU A 105 4.32 2.00 6.91
CA LEU A 105 5.64 2.61 7.07
C LEU A 105 6.70 2.01 6.13
N THR A 106 6.57 0.75 5.72
CA THR A 106 7.49 0.15 4.74
C THR A 106 7.20 0.54 3.29
N GLU A 107 6.23 1.43 3.04
CA GLU A 107 6.07 2.10 1.72
C GLU A 107 7.08 3.23 1.54
N PHE A 108 7.66 3.73 2.64
CA PHE A 108 8.84 4.60 2.58
C PHE A 108 10.07 3.75 2.24
N PRO A 109 10.75 3.98 1.10
CA PRO A 109 11.83 3.11 0.62
C PRO A 109 12.98 2.91 1.60
N GLU A 110 13.22 3.89 2.47
CA GLU A 110 14.24 3.86 3.51
C GLU A 110 13.87 2.96 4.71
N ILE A 111 12.59 2.68 4.94
CA ILE A 111 12.10 1.90 6.09
C ILE A 111 11.95 0.42 5.70
N ARG A 112 12.68 -0.46 6.37
CA ARG A 112 12.69 -1.92 6.15
C ARG A 112 12.04 -2.71 7.28
N ALA A 113 11.99 -2.14 8.47
CA ALA A 113 11.39 -2.76 9.65
C ALA A 113 10.79 -1.69 10.57
N VAL A 114 9.86 -2.10 11.44
CA VAL A 114 9.15 -1.22 12.35
C VAL A 114 9.14 -1.78 13.77
N SER A 115 9.41 -0.89 14.73
CA SER A 115 9.24 -1.10 16.15
C SER A 115 8.17 -0.18 16.71
N LEU A 116 7.42 -0.66 17.70
CA LEU A 116 6.33 0.07 18.35
C LEU A 116 6.64 0.23 19.84
N GLN A 117 6.30 1.40 20.39
CA GLN A 117 6.46 1.75 21.79
C GLN A 117 5.21 2.49 22.28
N VAL A 118 4.99 2.46 23.58
CA VAL A 118 3.95 3.25 24.25
C VAL A 118 4.61 4.12 25.31
N GLU A 119 4.47 5.44 25.18
CA GLU A 119 5.11 6.42 26.07
C GLU A 119 6.63 6.19 26.21
N GLY A 120 7.27 5.76 25.12
CA GLY A 120 8.70 5.46 25.04
C GLY A 120 9.13 4.14 25.70
N GLN A 121 8.18 3.29 26.11
CA GLN A 121 8.46 2.03 26.81
C GLN A 121 8.01 0.80 26.00
N VAL A 122 8.71 -0.31 26.26
CA VAL A 122 8.37 -1.69 25.84
C VAL A 122 8.58 -2.60 27.05
N ASP A 123 7.86 -2.30 28.13
CA ASP A 123 7.81 -3.08 29.39
C ASP A 123 6.84 -4.27 29.28
N GLU A 124 6.68 -5.05 30.35
CA GLU A 124 5.81 -6.24 30.35
C GLU A 124 4.37 -5.91 29.95
N ARG A 125 3.82 -4.80 30.44
CA ARG A 125 2.44 -4.39 30.16
C ARG A 125 2.24 -3.95 28.72
N THR A 126 3.19 -3.21 28.17
CA THR A 126 3.11 -2.69 26.79
C THR A 126 3.49 -3.75 25.78
N ARG A 127 4.29 -4.75 26.17
CA ARG A 127 4.63 -5.91 25.35
C ARG A 127 3.45 -6.81 25.05
N ASP A 128 2.47 -6.87 25.94
CA ASP A 128 1.23 -7.58 25.65
C ASP A 128 0.43 -6.90 24.52
N TRP A 129 0.60 -5.60 24.28
CA TRP A 129 -0.15 -4.80 23.30
C TRP A 129 -1.67 -4.93 23.47
N TRP A 130 -2.29 -5.99 22.95
CA TRP A 130 -3.70 -6.35 23.19
C TRP A 130 -3.91 -7.81 23.68
N GLY A 131 -2.84 -8.52 24.01
CA GLY A 131 -2.85 -9.76 24.81
C GLY A 131 -2.72 -11.06 24.03
N HIS A 132 -2.69 -11.05 22.69
CA HIS A 132 -2.61 -12.29 21.90
C HIS A 132 -1.33 -12.42 21.08
N VAL A 133 -0.89 -11.36 20.40
CA VAL A 133 0.31 -11.36 19.54
C VAL A 133 1.47 -10.67 20.24
N GLY A 134 1.20 -9.52 20.85
CA GLY A 134 2.16 -8.70 21.55
C GLY A 134 3.29 -8.15 20.68
N LEU A 135 4.26 -7.54 21.34
CA LEU A 135 5.42 -6.87 20.76
C LEU A 135 6.70 -7.72 20.83
N TYR A 136 6.57 -9.01 21.15
CA TYR A 136 7.68 -9.90 21.51
C TYR A 136 8.69 -10.15 20.39
N SER A 137 8.24 -10.10 19.13
CA SER A 137 9.05 -10.41 17.94
C SER A 137 9.51 -9.17 17.18
N GLN A 138 9.42 -7.99 17.80
CA GLN A 138 9.96 -6.77 17.21
C GLN A 138 11.47 -6.88 16.88
N PRO A 139 11.96 -6.19 15.84
CA PRO A 139 11.19 -5.34 14.93
C PRO A 139 10.42 -6.16 13.89
N PHE A 140 9.23 -5.70 13.55
CA PHE A 140 8.36 -6.34 12.57
C PHE A 140 8.76 -5.95 11.14
N ARG A 141 8.53 -6.86 10.20
CA ARG A 141 8.77 -6.64 8.76
C ARG A 141 7.47 -6.75 7.98
N ARG A 142 7.47 -6.11 6.82
CA ARG A 142 6.38 -6.11 5.84
C ARG A 142 5.90 -7.53 5.58
N ASP A 143 4.60 -7.74 5.72
CA ASP A 143 3.91 -8.96 5.32
C ASP A 143 2.64 -8.62 4.55
N LEU A 144 2.64 -8.96 3.26
CA LEU A 144 1.53 -8.71 2.35
C LEU A 144 0.60 -9.92 2.15
N SER A 145 0.85 -11.03 2.86
CA SER A 145 0.05 -12.26 2.76
C SER A 145 -1.43 -12.02 3.04
N ARG A 146 -1.74 -11.04 3.89
CA ARG A 146 -3.10 -10.63 4.28
C ARG A 146 -3.56 -9.33 3.60
N VAL A 147 -2.92 -8.89 2.52
CA VAL A 147 -3.35 -7.69 1.76
C VAL A 147 -4.07 -8.13 0.50
N TYR A 148 -5.41 -8.07 0.49
CA TYR A 148 -6.21 -8.62 -0.61
C TYR A 148 -6.62 -7.57 -1.64
N GLU A 149 -6.81 -6.33 -1.21
CA GLU A 149 -7.29 -5.24 -2.07
C GLU A 149 -6.27 -4.08 -2.15
N PRO A 150 -6.11 -3.44 -3.32
CA PRO A 150 -6.62 -3.90 -4.61
C PRO A 150 -5.90 -5.18 -5.06
N ALA A 151 -6.55 -5.94 -5.94
CA ALA A 151 -5.95 -7.17 -6.47
C ALA A 151 -4.67 -6.89 -7.27
N ILE A 152 -4.57 -5.75 -7.95
CA ILE A 152 -3.37 -5.28 -8.65
C ILE A 152 -3.05 -3.86 -8.16
N TRP A 153 -1.78 -3.59 -7.91
CA TRP A 153 -1.27 -2.21 -7.88
C TRP A 153 0.04 -2.10 -8.65
N VAL A 154 0.29 -0.91 -9.19
CA VAL A 154 1.49 -0.58 -9.97
C VAL A 154 2.38 0.32 -9.11
N SER A 155 3.64 -0.08 -8.92
CA SER A 155 4.67 0.68 -8.21
C SER A 155 5.62 1.41 -9.15
N HIS A 156 5.68 0.99 -10.42
CA HIS A 156 6.42 1.67 -11.46
C HIS A 156 5.73 1.47 -12.82
N PRO A 157 5.60 2.51 -13.67
CA PRO A 157 5.97 3.90 -13.44
C PRO A 157 5.10 4.58 -12.36
N ILE A 158 5.57 5.72 -11.84
CA ILE A 158 4.70 6.61 -11.05
C ILE A 158 3.89 7.53 -11.98
N PRO A 159 2.71 8.04 -11.54
CA PRO A 159 1.91 8.95 -12.36
C PRO A 159 2.71 10.18 -12.84
N GLY A 160 2.67 10.43 -14.16
CA GLY A 160 3.35 11.55 -14.81
C GLY A 160 4.84 11.33 -15.09
N GLN A 161 5.38 10.15 -14.79
CA GLN A 161 6.77 9.80 -15.12
C GLN A 161 6.99 9.82 -16.64
N VAL A 162 8.13 10.36 -17.07
CA VAL A 162 8.57 10.25 -18.47
C VAL A 162 8.94 8.79 -18.75
N ALA A 163 8.24 8.17 -19.70
CA ALA A 163 8.43 6.77 -20.06
C ALA A 163 9.74 6.56 -20.82
N ALA A 164 10.58 5.66 -20.33
CA ALA A 164 11.73 5.15 -21.07
C ALA A 164 11.28 4.08 -22.08
N VAL A 165 12.15 3.74 -23.04
CA VAL A 165 11.96 2.61 -23.97
C VAL A 165 13.06 1.56 -23.68
N PRO A 166 12.72 0.33 -23.25
CA PRO A 166 11.38 -0.14 -22.91
C PRO A 166 10.81 0.52 -21.66
N LEU A 167 9.48 0.65 -21.60
CA LEU A 167 8.78 1.05 -20.39
C LEU A 167 8.77 -0.12 -19.41
N LEU A 168 9.52 0.02 -18.32
CA LEU A 168 9.47 -0.89 -17.19
C LEU A 168 8.14 -0.71 -16.47
N VAL A 169 7.44 -1.82 -16.21
CA VAL A 169 6.25 -1.83 -15.37
C VAL A 169 6.49 -2.83 -14.23
N ARG A 170 6.31 -2.36 -13.00
CA ARG A 170 6.42 -3.17 -11.78
C ARG A 170 5.20 -2.97 -10.90
N GLY A 171 4.87 -3.99 -10.16
CA GLY A 171 3.79 -3.94 -9.20
C GLY A 171 3.65 -5.23 -8.43
N SER A 172 2.53 -5.35 -7.74
CA SER A 172 2.18 -6.56 -7.01
C SER A 172 0.75 -6.95 -7.32
N ALA A 173 0.49 -8.24 -7.36
CA ALA A 173 -0.80 -8.77 -7.73
C ALA A 173 -1.20 -10.00 -6.93
N ARG A 174 -2.50 -10.12 -6.68
CA ARG A 174 -3.21 -11.27 -6.14
C ARG A 174 -4.31 -11.65 -7.14
N VAL A 175 -3.94 -12.34 -8.21
CA VAL A 175 -4.85 -12.69 -9.31
C VAL A 175 -4.73 -14.17 -9.69
N PHE A 176 -5.77 -14.72 -10.33
CA PHE A 176 -5.79 -16.11 -10.78
C PHE A 176 -4.60 -16.40 -11.72
N GLU A 177 -3.89 -17.51 -11.45
CA GLU A 177 -2.66 -17.92 -12.16
C GLU A 177 -1.53 -16.88 -12.15
N GLY A 178 -1.67 -15.77 -11.43
CA GLY A 178 -0.69 -14.67 -11.45
C GLY A 178 -0.62 -13.93 -12.79
N ASN A 179 -1.60 -14.11 -13.69
CA ASN A 179 -1.55 -13.56 -15.05
C ASN A 179 -1.86 -12.07 -15.09
N ILE A 180 -0.87 -11.26 -15.47
CA ILE A 180 -0.96 -9.81 -15.60
C ILE A 180 -0.85 -9.42 -17.07
N ASN A 181 -1.74 -8.54 -17.50
CA ASN A 181 -1.77 -7.95 -18.82
C ASN A 181 -1.52 -6.46 -18.69
N ALA A 182 -0.81 -5.89 -19.66
CA ALA A 182 -0.61 -4.46 -19.75
C ALA A 182 -0.75 -3.99 -21.18
N ARG A 183 -1.30 -2.79 -21.34
CA ARG A 183 -1.27 -2.05 -22.61
C ARG A 183 -0.90 -0.59 -22.36
N LEU A 184 -0.14 -0.04 -23.29
CA LEU A 184 0.24 1.36 -23.30
C LEU A 184 -0.53 2.05 -24.42
N LEU A 185 -1.24 3.14 -24.09
CA LEU A 185 -2.03 3.92 -25.02
C LEU A 185 -1.44 5.34 -25.20
N ASP A 186 -1.60 5.92 -26.38
CA ASP A 186 -1.37 7.35 -26.61
C ASP A 186 -2.53 8.22 -26.09
N GLY A 187 -2.42 9.55 -26.25
CA GLY A 187 -3.46 10.50 -25.83
C GLY A 187 -4.77 10.39 -26.61
N GLN A 188 -4.80 9.66 -27.71
CA GLN A 188 -5.96 9.40 -28.56
C GLN A 188 -6.60 8.02 -28.27
N GLY A 189 -5.98 7.21 -27.39
CA GLY A 189 -6.43 5.86 -27.07
C GLY A 189 -5.95 4.78 -28.04
N ASN A 190 -5.01 5.08 -28.94
CA ASN A 190 -4.40 4.05 -29.77
C ASN A 190 -3.38 3.25 -28.95
N VAL A 191 -3.35 1.93 -29.15
CA VAL A 191 -2.41 1.06 -28.44
C VAL A 191 -1.02 1.16 -29.07
N LEU A 192 -0.05 1.63 -28.29
CA LEU A 192 1.37 1.71 -28.66
C LEU A 192 2.13 0.41 -28.37
N ALA A 193 1.75 -0.31 -27.32
CA ALA A 193 2.35 -1.59 -26.94
C ALA A 193 1.42 -2.44 -26.08
N ARG A 194 1.65 -3.75 -26.10
CA ARG A 194 1.02 -4.73 -25.20
C ARG A 194 2.08 -5.67 -24.64
N GLY A 195 1.83 -6.19 -23.46
CA GLY A 195 2.68 -7.20 -22.84
C GLY A 195 1.96 -7.95 -21.75
N THR A 196 2.51 -9.09 -21.38
CA THR A 196 2.04 -9.89 -20.26
C THR A 196 3.21 -10.24 -19.35
N ALA A 197 2.90 -10.54 -18.09
CA ALA A 197 3.83 -11.13 -17.15
C ALA A 197 3.07 -12.03 -16.18
N SER A 198 3.81 -12.92 -15.54
CA SER A 198 3.33 -13.68 -14.40
C SER A 198 3.87 -13.03 -13.12
N ALA A 199 3.00 -12.84 -12.14
CA ALA A 199 3.42 -12.52 -10.79
C ALA A 199 4.21 -13.69 -10.18
N SER A 200 5.12 -13.40 -9.26
CA SER A 200 5.97 -14.40 -8.60
C SER A 200 5.18 -15.42 -7.76
N LYS A 201 3.91 -15.12 -7.48
CA LYS A 201 2.92 -16.00 -6.86
C LYS A 201 1.55 -15.74 -7.50
N SER A 202 0.65 -16.71 -7.41
CA SER A 202 -0.74 -16.59 -7.86
C SER A 202 -1.69 -16.57 -6.68
N ALA A 203 -2.90 -16.03 -6.88
CA ALA A 203 -3.96 -16.07 -5.86
C ALA A 203 -4.15 -17.52 -5.33
N PRO A 204 -4.30 -17.72 -4.00
CA PRO A 204 -4.60 -16.70 -2.99
C PRO A 204 -3.41 -15.87 -2.52
N ASP A 205 -2.18 -16.26 -2.86
CA ASP A 205 -0.99 -15.48 -2.52
C ASP A 205 -0.85 -14.21 -3.36
N ARG A 206 -0.17 -13.22 -2.79
CA ARG A 206 0.26 -12.02 -3.51
C ARG A 206 1.70 -12.17 -3.97
N GLY A 207 1.96 -11.87 -5.24
CA GLY A 207 3.28 -11.91 -5.85
C GLY A 207 3.62 -10.62 -6.59
N ASP A 208 4.91 -10.35 -6.73
CA ASP A 208 5.42 -9.21 -7.49
C ASP A 208 5.51 -9.56 -8.98
N PHE A 209 5.28 -8.59 -9.85
CA PHE A 209 5.42 -8.75 -11.29
C PHE A 209 6.35 -7.67 -11.87
N GLU A 210 7.04 -8.03 -12.94
CA GLU A 210 7.80 -7.12 -13.78
C GLU A 210 7.51 -7.44 -15.25
N LEU A 211 7.23 -6.41 -16.06
CA LEU A 211 7.22 -6.52 -17.51
C LEU A 211 7.88 -5.31 -18.18
N ARG A 212 8.23 -5.46 -19.46
CA ARG A 212 8.87 -4.41 -20.25
C ARG A 212 8.12 -4.23 -21.56
N LEU A 213 7.63 -3.02 -21.81
CA LEU A 213 6.91 -2.68 -23.03
C LEU A 213 7.83 -1.91 -23.97
N ASN A 214 8.15 -2.50 -25.12
CA ASN A 214 8.81 -1.78 -26.21
C ASN A 214 7.74 -1.06 -27.04
N PHE A 215 7.94 0.23 -27.31
CA PHE A 215 7.03 1.05 -28.10
C PHE A 215 7.82 2.14 -28.84
N THR A 216 7.20 2.72 -29.87
CA THR A 216 7.72 3.92 -30.54
C THR A 216 6.94 5.12 -30.02
N PRO A 217 7.59 6.11 -29.37
CA PRO A 217 6.89 7.30 -28.87
C PRO A 217 6.20 8.04 -30.02
N PRO A 218 4.92 8.45 -29.87
CA PRO A 218 4.17 9.15 -30.92
C PRO A 218 4.58 10.63 -31.08
N GLY A 219 5.63 11.08 -30.37
CA GLY A 219 6.04 12.48 -30.20
C GLY A 219 5.79 12.96 -28.77
N GLN A 220 6.06 14.25 -28.51
CA GLN A 220 5.86 14.86 -27.19
C GLN A 220 4.38 14.80 -26.81
N GLY A 221 4.09 14.37 -25.57
CA GLY A 221 2.72 14.30 -25.08
C GLY A 221 2.56 13.42 -23.85
N GLU A 222 1.34 12.94 -23.65
CA GLU A 222 0.98 12.05 -22.54
C GLU A 222 0.43 10.73 -23.09
N GLY A 223 0.50 9.72 -22.24
CA GLY A 223 -0.03 8.38 -22.51
C GLY A 223 -0.66 7.78 -21.27
N LEU A 224 -1.32 6.66 -21.47
CA LEU A 224 -1.99 5.92 -20.42
C LEU A 224 -1.48 4.49 -20.39
N LEU A 225 -0.89 4.07 -19.28
CA LEU A 225 -0.63 2.67 -19.00
C LEU A 225 -1.85 2.06 -18.33
N GLU A 226 -2.35 0.96 -18.88
CA GLU A 226 -3.42 0.15 -18.31
C GLU A 226 -2.85 -1.22 -17.94
N VAL A 227 -3.02 -1.64 -16.69
CA VAL A 227 -2.60 -2.95 -16.16
C VAL A 227 -3.82 -3.65 -15.58
N PHE A 228 -4.07 -4.89 -15.98
CA PHE A 228 -5.30 -5.60 -15.65
C PHE A 228 -5.10 -7.12 -15.65
N SER A 229 -6.06 -7.84 -15.07
CA SER A 229 -6.19 -9.29 -15.21
C SER A 229 -7.34 -9.63 -16.16
N ILE A 230 -7.35 -10.85 -16.68
CA ILE A 230 -8.45 -11.37 -17.49
C ILE A 230 -9.22 -12.41 -16.68
N ASN A 231 -10.54 -12.30 -16.67
CA ASN A 231 -11.41 -13.31 -16.09
C ASN A 231 -11.37 -14.58 -16.96
N PRO A 232 -10.94 -15.74 -16.42
CA PRO A 232 -10.78 -16.96 -17.21
C PRO A 232 -12.09 -17.56 -17.71
N ARG A 233 -13.24 -17.17 -17.14
CA ARG A 233 -14.56 -17.72 -17.49
C ARG A 233 -15.19 -17.04 -18.71
N ASN A 234 -15.00 -15.74 -18.86
CA ASN A 234 -15.70 -14.93 -19.88
C ASN A 234 -14.76 -14.02 -20.69
N GLY A 235 -13.46 -13.98 -20.38
CA GLY A 235 -12.47 -13.15 -21.06
C GLY A 235 -12.57 -11.65 -20.76
N SER A 236 -13.41 -11.21 -19.81
CA SER A 236 -13.53 -9.79 -19.47
C SER A 236 -12.32 -9.28 -18.70
N GLU A 237 -11.99 -8.00 -18.90
CA GLU A 237 -10.96 -7.31 -18.12
C GLU A 237 -11.44 -7.08 -16.68
N GLU A 238 -10.57 -7.32 -15.72
CA GLU A 238 -10.79 -7.12 -14.29
C GLU A 238 -9.59 -6.42 -13.66
N ASN A 239 -9.79 -5.83 -12.48
CA ASN A 239 -8.71 -5.24 -11.68
C ASN A 239 -7.87 -4.18 -12.43
N LEU A 240 -8.53 -3.42 -13.31
CA LEU A 240 -7.88 -2.42 -14.15
C LEU A 240 -7.28 -1.28 -13.32
N VAL A 241 -5.97 -1.11 -13.44
CA VAL A 241 -5.18 -0.01 -12.88
C VAL A 241 -4.75 0.90 -14.03
N LYS A 242 -4.89 2.21 -13.83
CA LYS A 242 -4.55 3.25 -14.81
C LYS A 242 -3.44 4.14 -14.27
N VAL A 243 -2.37 4.31 -15.05
CA VAL A 243 -1.24 5.17 -14.70
C VAL A 243 -0.91 6.09 -15.87
N ASN A 244 -1.04 7.39 -15.66
CA ASN A 244 -0.63 8.37 -16.67
C ASN A 244 0.90 8.40 -16.79
N VAL A 245 1.41 8.46 -18.01
CA VAL A 245 2.84 8.60 -18.31
C VAL A 245 3.06 9.74 -19.31
N LYS A 246 4.30 10.19 -19.44
CA LYS A 246 4.69 11.25 -20.38
C LYS A 246 5.67 10.75 -21.42
N TRP A 247 5.66 11.38 -22.58
CA TRP A 247 6.67 11.26 -23.62
C TRP A 247 7.61 12.48 -23.54
N PRO A 248 8.91 12.30 -23.80
CA PRO A 248 9.84 13.42 -23.94
C PRO A 248 9.46 14.33 -25.11
#